data_AF-A0A7K3HE81-F1
#
_entry.id   AF-A0A7K3HE81-F1
#
_cell.length_a   1.000
_cell.length_b   1.000
_cell.length_c   1.000
_cell.angle_alpha   90.00
_cell.angle_beta   90.00
_cell.angle_gamma   90.00
#
_symmetry.space_group_name_H-M   'P 1'
#
loop_
_entity.id
_entity.type
_entity.pdbx_description
1 polymer ?
#
loop_
_entity_poly.entity_id
_entity_poly.type
_entity_poly.pdbx_seq_one_letter_code
_entity_poly.pdbx_strand_id
1 'polypeptide(L)' 'MQCPKCHAPMHTYNRNGVQIEQCSGCRGIFLDYGELESLTRLESQWSQQAPPPGPAPQGY' A
#
# COMPACT_ATOMS: atom_id res chain seq x y z
N MET A 1 -8.77 2.93 -17.56
CA MET A 1 -7.47 3.50 -17.98
C MET A 1 -6.60 2.39 -18.58
N GLN A 2 -5.65 2.74 -19.46
CA GLN A 2 -4.80 1.78 -20.18
C GLN A 2 -3.38 1.84 -19.64
N CYS A 3 -2.77 0.69 -19.36
CA CYS A 3 -1.43 0.66 -18.77
C CYS A 3 -0.39 1.24 -19.75
N PRO A 4 0.41 2.25 -19.35
CA PRO A 4 1.41 2.85 -20.24
C PRO A 4 2.58 1.91 -20.58
N LYS A 5 2.72 0.79 -19.84
CA LYS A 5 3.77 -0.20 -20.07
C LYS A 5 3.38 -1.31 -21.06
N CYS A 6 2.13 -1.75 -21.03
CA CYS A 6 1.69 -2.94 -21.79
C CYS A 6 0.32 -2.81 -22.44
N HIS A 7 -0.33 -1.65 -22.32
CA HIS A 7 -1.66 -1.33 -22.87
C HIS A 7 -2.82 -2.26 -22.44
N ALA A 8 -2.59 -3.16 -21.49
CA ALA A 8 -3.66 -3.96 -20.89
C ALA A 8 -4.59 -3.09 -20.02
N PRO A 9 -5.85 -3.51 -19.81
CA PRO A 9 -6.80 -2.78 -18.99
C PRO A 9 -6.35 -2.73 -17.52
N MET A 10 -6.64 -1.61 -16.87
CA MET A 10 -6.36 -1.38 -15.47
C MET A 10 -7.64 -1.51 -14.63
N HIS A 11 -7.50 -2.09 -13.44
CA HIS A 11 -8.55 -2.25 -12.44
C HIS A 11 -8.30 -1.31 -11.28
N THR A 12 -9.33 -0.57 -10.90
CA THR A 12 -9.30 0.36 -9.78
C THR A 12 -9.74 -0.35 -8.51
N TYR A 13 -8.95 -0.20 -7.44
CA TYR A 13 -9.22 -0.72 -6.10
C TYR A 13 -9.17 0.44 -5.11
N ASN A 14 -10.03 0.43 -4.10
CA ASN A 14 -9.92 1.35 -2.97
C ASN A 14 -9.45 0.56 -1.74
N ARG A 15 -8.31 0.96 -1.17
CA ARG A 15 -7.77 0.36 0.06
C ARG A 15 -7.46 1.47 1.07
N ASN A 16 -8.15 1.44 2.21
CA ASN A 16 -7.94 2.40 3.30
C ASN A 16 -8.05 3.87 2.85
N GLY A 17 -8.94 4.17 1.89
CA GLY A 17 -9.11 5.51 1.34
C GLY A 17 -8.12 5.89 0.24
N VAL A 18 -7.17 5.00 -0.10
CA VAL A 18 -6.26 5.17 -1.23
C VAL A 18 -6.85 4.44 -2.44
N GLN A 19 -7.03 5.16 -3.54
CA GLN A 19 -7.38 4.55 -4.81
C GLN A 19 -6.09 4.04 -5.49
N ILE A 20 -6.16 2.83 -6.04
CA ILE A 20 -5.02 2.08 -6.55
C ILE A 20 -5.43 1.51 -7.89
N GLU A 21 -4.70 1.85 -8.95
CA GLU A 21 -4.95 1.25 -10.25
C GLU A 21 -3.92 0.16 -10.57
N GLN A 22 -4.36 -1.08 -10.66
CA GLN A 22 -3.50 -2.21 -11.00
C GLN A 22 -3.78 -2.71 -12.41
N CYS A 23 -2.71 -2.85 -13.20
CA CYS A 23 -2.77 -3.43 -14.53
C CYS A 23 -3.00 -4.95 -14.48
N SER A 24 -3.97 -5.44 -15.25
CA SER A 24 -4.29 -6.88 -15.40
C SER A 24 -3.20 -7.69 -16.12
N GLY A 25 -2.38 -7.06 -16.96
CA GLY A 25 -1.34 -7.72 -17.74
C GLY A 25 0.00 -7.81 -17.01
N CYS A 26 0.63 -6.65 -16.79
CA CYS A 26 1.98 -6.59 -16.22
C CYS A 26 2.03 -6.45 -14.69
N ARG A 27 0.87 -6.37 -14.02
CA ARG A 27 0.73 -6.13 -12.57
C ARG A 27 1.33 -4.80 -12.08
N GLY A 28 1.59 -3.87 -12.97
CA GLY A 28 2.04 -2.51 -12.63
C GLY A 28 0.95 -1.74 -11.86
N ILE A 29 1.38 -0.91 -10.91
CA ILE A 29 0.51 -0.03 -10.13
C ILE A 29 0.68 1.39 -10.66
N PHE A 30 -0.43 2.10 -10.85
CA PHE A 30 -0.46 3.52 -11.17
C PHE A 30 -1.15 4.24 -10.01
N LEU A 31 -0.53 5.35 -9.57
CA LEU A 31 -0.96 6.17 -8.45
C LEU A 31 -0.83 7.63 -8.87
N ASP A 32 -1.82 8.43 -8.55
CA ASP A 32 -1.77 9.88 -8.63
C ASP A 32 -0.92 10.46 -7.49
N TYR A 33 -0.45 11.70 -7.67
CA TYR A 33 0.47 12.37 -6.73
C TYR A 33 -0.08 12.41 -5.28
N GLY A 34 -1.40 12.61 -5.10
CA GLY A 34 -2.04 12.62 -3.78
C GLY A 34 -2.23 11.23 -3.15
N GLU A 35 -2.31 10.17 -3.96
CA GLU A 35 -2.45 8.80 -3.49
C GLU A 35 -1.12 8.26 -2.96
N LEU A 36 -0.01 8.62 -3.62
CA LEU A 36 1.34 8.27 -3.18
C LEU A 36 1.69 8.91 -1.82
N GLU A 37 1.30 10.16 -1.60
CA GLU A 37 1.50 10.83 -0.31
C GLU A 37 0.72 10.12 0.81
N SER A 38 -0.53 9.72 0.53
CA SER A 38 -1.37 8.97 1.46
C SER A 38 -0.76 7.62 1.83
N LEU A 39 -0.22 6.89 0.84
CA LEU A 39 0.50 5.64 1.08
C LEU A 39 1.76 5.83 1.93
N THR A 40 2.53 6.89 1.68
CA THR A 40 3.76 7.18 2.45
C THR A 40 3.45 7.51 3.91
N ARG A 41 2.37 8.27 4.18
CA ARG A 41 1.89 8.51 5.55
C ARG A 41 1.43 7.23 6.23
N LEU A 42 0.67 6.39 5.52
CA LEU A 42 0.27 5.06 5.98
C LEU A 42 1.48 4.18 6.30
N GLU A 43 2.49 4.13 5.44
CA GLU A 43 3.71 3.38 5.73
C GLU A 43 4.40 3.89 7.01
N SER A 44 4.52 5.20 7.15
CA SER A 44 5.17 5.83 8.32
C SER A 44 4.48 5.46 9.64
N GLN A 45 3.14 5.47 9.70
CA GLN A 45 2.41 5.09 10.92
C GLN A 45 2.50 3.58 11.21
N TRP A 46 2.62 2.72 10.19
CA TRP A 46 2.75 1.27 10.36
C TRP A 46 4.17 0.92 10.84
N SER A 47 5.20 1.56 10.28
CA SER A 47 6.60 1.39 10.69
C SER A 47 6.88 1.89 12.11
N GLN A 48 6.13 2.89 12.59
CA GLN A 48 6.25 3.43 13.95
C GLN A 48 5.52 2.59 15.01
N GLN A 49 4.70 1.62 14.62
CA GLN A 49 4.10 0.68 15.56
C GLN A 49 5.12 -0.39 15.93
N ALA A 50 5.89 -0.14 16.99
CA ALA A 50 6.69 -1.19 17.60
C ALA A 50 5.77 -2.34 18.05
N PRO A 51 6.15 -3.61 17.83
CA PRO A 51 5.40 -4.72 18.39
C PRO A 51 5.29 -4.52 19.91
N PRO A 52 4.13 -4.84 20.53
CA PRO A 52 3.96 -4.67 21.97
C PRO A 52 5.09 -5.39 22.71
N PRO A 53 5.62 -4.83 23.82
CA PRO A 53 6.66 -5.48 24.59
C PRO A 53 6.19 -6.87 24.97
N GLY A 54 7.00 -7.89 24.64
CA GLY A 54 6.71 -9.28 24.99
C GLY A 54 6.57 -9.45 26.51
N PRO A 55 5.83 -10.47 26.97
CA PRO A 55 5.65 -10.71 28.40
C PRO A 55 7.00 -10.89 29.09
N ALA A 56 7.20 -10.19 30.21
CA ALA A 56 8.43 -10.27 30.99
C ALA A 56 8.65 -11.73 31.47
N PRO A 57 9.89 -12.25 31.43
CA PRO A 57 10.18 -13.59 31.91
C PRO A 57 9.89 -13.67 33.42
N GLN A 58 8.93 -14.52 33.80
CA GLN A 58 8.65 -14.81 35.19
C GLN A 58 9.78 -15.69 35.74
N GLY A 59 10.63 -15.12 36.59
CA GLY A 59 11.71 -15.83 37.27
C GLY A 59 11.16 -16.86 38.26
N TYR A 60 11.82 -18.03 38.29
CA TYR A 60 11.68 -19.09 39.30
C TYR A 60 12.59 -18.82 40.50
#